data_AF-A0A644XE05-F1
#
_entry.id   AF-A0A644XE05-F1
#
_cell.length_a   1.000
_cell.length_b   1.000
_cell.length_c   1.000
_cell.angle_alpha   90.00
_cell.angle_beta   90.00
_cell.angle_gamma   90.00
#
_symmetry.space_group_name_H-M   'P 1'
#
loop_
_entity.id
_entity.type
_entity.pdbx_description
1 polymer ?
#
loop_
_entity_poly.entity_id
_entity_poly.type
_entity_poly.pdbx_seq_one_letter_code
_entity_poly.pdbx_strand_id
1 'polypeptide(L)'
;MPKYSPEPEHGAITEPYVAMTYLLYLIEAMGGYATRAEIDAVTAAVGRLNYFLAASSLASLVRTMHVDAIELPGKEPRYAVTSLGRECLDALAEDLNPEIRKRIDIAAKDYRV
;
A
#
# COMPACT_ATOMS: atom_id res chain seq x y z
N MET A 1 -6.25 1.39 -36.70
CA MET A 1 -5.57 1.89 -35.49
C MET A 1 -5.36 0.71 -34.56
N PRO A 2 -4.11 0.30 -34.29
CA PRO A 2 -3.88 -0.74 -33.30
C PRO A 2 -4.26 -0.19 -31.91
N LYS A 3 -5.18 -0.89 -31.23
CA LYS A 3 -5.50 -0.64 -29.82
C LYS A 3 -4.27 -1.04 -29.02
N TYR A 4 -3.52 -0.05 -28.54
CA TYR A 4 -2.52 -0.29 -27.51
C TYR A 4 -3.28 -0.68 -26.23
N SER A 5 -3.47 -1.98 -25.99
CA SER A 5 -3.64 -2.49 -24.63
C SER A 5 -2.24 -2.79 -24.15
N PRO A 6 -1.67 -2.02 -23.21
CA PRO A 6 -0.49 -2.51 -22.53
C PRO A 6 -0.94 -3.81 -21.84
N GLU A 7 -0.32 -4.93 -22.23
CA GLU A 7 -0.37 -6.13 -21.41
C GLU A 7 -0.01 -5.70 -19.99
N PRO A 8 -0.78 -6.07 -18.95
CA PRO A 8 -0.39 -5.74 -17.59
C PRO A 8 1.01 -6.31 -17.40
N GLU A 9 2.00 -5.45 -17.15
CA GLU A 9 3.37 -5.87 -16.90
C GLU A 9 3.32 -7.05 -15.94
N HIS A 10 3.85 -8.21 -16.35
CA HIS A 10 3.86 -9.41 -15.52
C HIS A 10 4.34 -9.02 -14.10
N GLY A 11 3.44 -9.16 -13.11
CA GLY A 11 3.67 -8.72 -11.72
C GLY A 11 2.85 -7.52 -11.23
N ALA A 12 1.91 -6.98 -12.01
CA ALA A 12 0.92 -6.04 -11.50
C ALA A 12 0.01 -6.72 -10.46
N ILE A 13 -0.17 -6.08 -9.30
CA ILE A 13 -1.11 -6.49 -8.26
C ILE A 13 -2.52 -6.16 -8.75
N THR A 14 -3.29 -7.21 -9.00
CA THR A 14 -4.68 -7.15 -9.48
C THR A 14 -5.67 -7.71 -8.47
N GLU A 15 -5.19 -8.51 -7.51
CA GLU A 15 -6.03 -9.16 -6.51
C GLU A 15 -6.23 -8.24 -5.29
N PRO A 16 -7.48 -8.01 -4.85
CA PRO A 16 -7.77 -7.07 -3.77
C PRO A 16 -7.06 -7.39 -2.46
N TYR A 17 -6.92 -8.66 -2.08
CA TYR A 17 -6.24 -9.03 -0.83
C TYR A 17 -4.73 -8.78 -0.93
N VAL A 18 -4.08 -9.08 -2.07
CA VAL A 18 -2.66 -8.76 -2.28
C VAL A 18 -2.44 -7.25 -2.25
N ALA A 19 -3.37 -6.45 -2.77
CA ALA A 19 -3.34 -5.00 -2.67
C ALA A 19 -3.47 -4.51 -1.23
N MET A 20 -4.30 -5.16 -0.40
CA MET A 20 -4.41 -4.86 1.03
C MET A 20 -3.12 -5.21 1.78
N THR A 21 -2.55 -6.39 1.56
CA THR A 21 -1.26 -6.79 2.14
C THR A 21 -0.13 -5.86 1.71
N TYR A 22 -0.11 -5.46 0.43
CA TYR A 22 0.83 -4.46 -0.09
C TYR A 22 0.74 -3.14 0.69
N LEU A 23 -0.47 -2.61 0.89
CA LEU A 23 -0.68 -1.34 1.58
C LEU A 23 -0.31 -1.43 3.08
N LEU A 24 -0.66 -2.53 3.75
CA LEU A 24 -0.26 -2.77 5.13
C LEU A 24 1.27 -2.80 5.27
N TYR A 25 1.93 -3.58 4.40
CA TYR A 25 3.39 -3.66 4.38
C TYR A 25 4.03 -2.29 4.09
N LEU A 26 3.48 -1.54 3.14
CA LEU A 26 3.99 -0.22 2.76
C LEU A 26 3.92 0.76 3.94
N ILE A 27 2.78 0.86 4.62
CA ILE A 27 2.62 1.78 5.76
C ILE A 27 3.55 1.37 6.91
N GLU A 28 3.70 0.07 7.18
CA GLU A 28 4.67 -0.43 8.18
C GLU A 28 6.12 -0.13 7.78
N ALA A 29 6.48 -0.34 6.52
CA ALA A 29 7.81 -0.01 6.00
C ALA A 29 8.11 1.49 6.13
N MET A 30 7.10 2.35 6.05
CA MET A 30 7.21 3.79 6.29
C MET A 30 7.35 4.18 7.77
N GLY A 31 7.32 3.22 8.70
CA GLY A 31 7.44 3.47 10.14
C GLY A 31 6.10 3.38 10.89
N GLY A 32 5.10 2.74 10.28
CA GLY A 32 3.80 2.49 10.90
C GLY A 32 2.77 3.62 10.72
N TYR A 33 3.16 4.71 10.05
CA TYR A 33 2.29 5.85 9.74
C TYR A 33 2.63 6.43 8.36
N ALA A 34 1.63 6.78 7.55
CA ALA A 34 1.83 7.43 6.25
C ALA A 34 0.64 8.32 5.85
N THR A 35 0.87 9.40 5.11
CA THR A 35 -0.19 10.21 4.48
C THR A 35 -0.68 9.56 3.19
N ARG A 36 -1.81 10.05 2.66
CA ARG A 36 -2.28 9.59 1.34
C ARG A 36 -1.27 9.89 0.23
N ALA A 37 -0.69 11.09 0.25
CA ALA A 37 0.29 11.51 -0.74
C ALA A 37 1.54 10.63 -0.74
N GLU A 38 2.03 10.27 0.45
CA GLU A 38 3.18 9.37 0.60
C GLU A 38 2.89 7.96 0.07
N ILE A 39 1.72 7.40 0.40
CA ILE A 39 1.28 6.09 -0.10
C ILE A 39 1.18 6.11 -1.63
N ASP A 40 0.56 7.13 -2.21
CA ASP A 40 0.39 7.25 -3.66
C ASP A 40 1.74 7.41 -4.37
N ALA A 41 2.68 8.18 -3.79
CA ALA A 41 4.01 8.39 -4.34
C ALA A 41 4.85 7.11 -4.36
N VAL A 42 4.88 6.36 -3.25
CA VAL A 42 5.60 5.08 -3.18
C VAL A 42 4.94 4.05 -4.12
N THR A 43 3.60 4.01 -4.16
CA THR A 43 2.85 3.12 -5.06
C THR A 43 3.19 3.37 -6.53
N ALA A 44 3.25 4.65 -6.93
CA ALA A 44 3.63 5.05 -8.28
C ALA A 44 5.10 4.70 -8.59
N ALA A 45 6.01 4.87 -7.63
CA ALA A 45 7.43 4.54 -7.81
C ALA A 45 7.68 3.03 -7.97
N VAL A 46 6.92 2.19 -7.27
CA VAL A 46 7.03 0.73 -7.38
C VAL A 46 6.39 0.20 -8.66
N GLY A 47 5.37 0.89 -9.18
CA GLY A 47 4.74 0.62 -10.48
C GLY A 47 3.86 -0.63 -10.53
N ARG A 48 3.48 -1.19 -9.38
CA ARG A 48 2.81 -2.51 -9.31
C ARG A 48 1.35 -2.47 -8.88
N LEU A 49 0.82 -1.36 -8.38
CA LEU A 49 -0.56 -1.28 -7.91
C LEU A 49 -1.26 -0.08 -8.57
N ASN A 50 -2.39 -0.33 -9.23
CA ASN A 50 -3.15 0.74 -9.88
C ASN A 50 -3.87 1.61 -8.84
N TYR A 51 -4.03 2.90 -9.15
CA TYR A 51 -4.58 3.90 -8.24
C TYR A 51 -5.96 3.55 -7.67
N PHE A 52 -6.89 3.05 -8.49
CA PHE A 52 -8.25 2.74 -8.03
C PHE A 52 -8.29 1.53 -7.10
N LEU A 53 -7.48 0.52 -7.37
CA LEU A 53 -7.32 -0.64 -6.49
C LEU A 53 -6.65 -0.22 -5.17
N ALA A 54 -5.60 0.62 -5.21
CA ALA A 54 -5.00 1.16 -4.00
C ALA A 54 -6.01 1.93 -3.14
N ALA A 55 -6.78 2.83 -3.75
CA ALA A 55 -7.78 3.64 -3.06
C ALA A 55 -8.88 2.79 -2.41
N SER A 56 -9.43 1.82 -3.15
CA SER A 56 -10.51 0.95 -2.66
C SER A 56 -10.03 -0.06 -1.62
N SER A 57 -8.81 -0.59 -1.75
CA SER A 57 -8.19 -1.46 -0.75
C SER A 57 -7.87 -0.70 0.54
N LEU A 58 -7.34 0.52 0.44
CA LEU A 58 -7.09 1.37 1.62
C LEU A 58 -8.39 1.70 2.36
N ALA A 59 -9.44 2.12 1.63
CA ALA A 59 -10.75 2.38 2.23
C ALA A 59 -11.34 1.14 2.91
N SER A 60 -11.12 -0.04 2.32
CA SER A 60 -11.55 -1.31 2.91
C SER A 60 -10.81 -1.61 4.20
N LEU A 61 -9.48 -1.44 4.23
CA LEU A 61 -8.64 -1.62 5.42
C LEU A 61 -9.05 -0.69 6.57
N VAL A 62 -9.43 0.55 6.25
CA VAL A 62 -9.96 1.50 7.24
C VAL A 62 -11.31 1.03 7.77
N ARG A 63 -12.24 0.67 6.89
CA ARG A 63 -13.57 0.18 7.28
C ARG A 63 -13.49 -1.09 8.14
N THR A 64 -12.51 -1.94 7.90
CA THR A 64 -12.28 -3.18 8.66
C THR A 64 -11.31 -3.02 9.83
N MET A 65 -10.93 -1.79 10.20
CA MET A 65 -10.09 -1.50 11.36
C MET A 65 -8.67 -2.11 11.31
N HIS A 66 -8.16 -2.45 10.12
CA HIS A 66 -6.77 -2.87 9.95
C HIS A 66 -5.83 -1.66 9.83
N VAL A 67 -6.39 -0.52 9.44
CA VAL A 67 -5.71 0.77 9.37
C VAL A 67 -6.60 1.83 10.02
N ASP A 68 -6.03 2.66 10.89
CA ASP A 68 -6.71 3.84 11.43
C ASP A 68 -6.39 5.06 10.57
N ALA A 69 -7.41 5.85 10.24
CA ALA A 69 -7.25 7.17 9.63
C ALA A 69 -7.33 8.25 10.72
N ILE A 70 -6.16 8.80 11.08
CA ILE A 70 -6.02 9.81 12.12
C ILE A 70 -6.09 11.19 11.46
N GLU A 71 -7.17 11.92 11.73
CA GLU A 71 -7.33 13.30 11.31
C GLU A 71 -6.77 14.25 12.37
N LEU A 72 -5.83 15.10 11.96
CA LEU A 72 -5.30 16.17 12.81
C LEU A 72 -5.74 17.52 12.26
N PRO A 73 -6.20 18.47 13.10
CA PRO A 73 -6.64 19.78 12.64
C PRO A 73 -5.59 20.49 11.78
N GLY A 74 -5.96 20.88 10.57
CA GLY A 74 -5.09 21.59 9.63
C GLY A 74 -3.97 20.74 9.01
N LYS A 75 -4.03 19.41 9.12
CA LYS A 75 -3.08 18.48 8.50
C LYS A 75 -3.81 17.44 7.66
N GLU A 76 -3.09 16.84 6.72
CA GLU A 76 -3.60 15.68 5.99
C GLU A 76 -3.83 14.48 6.92
N PRO A 77 -4.85 13.65 6.65
CA PRO A 77 -5.06 12.40 7.38
C PRO A 77 -3.82 11.51 7.31
N ARG A 78 -3.50 10.88 8.44
CA ARG A 78 -2.44 9.87 8.52
C ARG A 78 -3.04 8.49 8.73
N TYR A 79 -2.58 7.54 7.94
CA TYR A 79 -2.95 6.14 8.02
C TYR A 79 -1.95 5.41 8.90
N ALA A 80 -2.44 4.73 9.93
CA ALA A 80 -1.64 3.96 10.87
C ALA A 80 -2.08 2.51 10.84
N VAL A 81 -1.15 1.56 10.75
CA VAL A 81 -1.53 0.14 10.84
C VAL A 81 -1.87 -0.21 12.29
N THR A 82 -3.02 -0.83 12.49
CA THR A 82 -3.49 -1.25 13.82
C THR A 82 -2.86 -2.59 14.22
N SER A 83 -3.05 -3.03 15.46
CA SER A 83 -2.63 -4.37 15.88
C SER A 83 -3.26 -5.47 15.01
N LEU A 84 -4.54 -5.33 14.65
CA LEU A 84 -5.24 -6.25 13.74
C LEU A 84 -4.61 -6.25 12.35
N GLY A 85 -4.22 -5.07 11.84
CA GLY A 85 -3.51 -4.94 10.58
C GLY A 85 -2.15 -5.63 10.59
N ARG A 86 -1.41 -5.57 11.70
CA ARG A 86 -0.13 -6.26 11.86
C ARG A 86 -0.30 -7.78 11.92
N GLU A 87 -1.29 -8.28 12.67
CA GLU A 87 -1.60 -9.71 12.70
C GLU A 87 -1.95 -10.24 11.30
N CYS A 88 -2.74 -9.47 10.54
CA CYS A 88 -3.05 -9.78 9.14
C CYS A 88 -1.79 -9.77 8.27
N LEU A 89 -0.91 -8.78 8.45
CA LEU A 89 0.36 -8.71 7.73
C LEU A 89 1.26 -9.91 8.05
N ASP A 90 1.37 -10.32 9.31
CA ASP A 90 2.17 -11.49 9.73
C ASP A 90 1.62 -12.78 9.11
N ALA A 91 0.29 -12.92 9.05
CA ALA A 91 -0.37 -14.09 8.46
C ALA A 91 -0.21 -14.16 6.93
N LEU A 92 -0.14 -13.01 6.26
CA LEU A 92 -0.14 -12.90 4.79
C LEU A 92 1.20 -12.41 4.23
N ALA A 93 2.24 -12.27 5.05
CA ALA A 93 3.51 -11.70 4.65
C ALA A 93 4.13 -12.48 3.48
N GLU A 94 3.97 -13.80 3.48
CA GLU A 94 4.50 -14.71 2.46
C GLU A 94 3.78 -14.59 1.11
N ASP A 95 2.54 -14.08 1.09
CA ASP A 95 1.76 -13.89 -0.13
C ASP A 95 2.26 -12.70 -0.96
N LEU A 96 2.97 -11.76 -0.32
CA LEU A 96 3.58 -10.63 -1.03
C LEU A 96 4.91 -11.03 -1.66
N ASN A 97 4.98 -10.93 -2.99
CA ASN A 97 6.18 -11.26 -3.76
C ASN A 97 7.44 -10.61 -3.14
N PRO A 98 8.52 -11.36 -2.88
CA PRO A 98 9.75 -10.84 -2.26
C PRO A 98 10.38 -9.66 -3.02
N GLU A 99 10.27 -9.63 -4.35
CA GLU A 99 10.77 -8.52 -5.15
C GLU A 99 9.97 -7.23 -4.90
N ILE A 100 8.65 -7.36 -4.74
CA ILE A 100 7.77 -6.23 -4.42
C ILE A 100 8.12 -5.69 -3.03
N ARG A 101 8.29 -6.56 -2.02
CA ARG A 101 8.73 -6.15 -0.67
C ARG A 101 10.03 -5.36 -0.72
N LYS A 102 11.05 -5.87 -1.42
CA LYS A 102 12.34 -5.20 -1.57
C LYS A 102 12.20 -3.82 -2.22
N ARG A 103 11.37 -3.68 -3.26
CA ARG A 103 11.12 -2.38 -3.92
C ARG A 103 10.42 -1.41 -2.98
N ILE A 104 9.44 -1.87 -2.21
CA ILE A 104 8.79 -1.06 -1.17
C ILE A 104 9.81 -0.61 -0.13
N ASP A 105 10.65 -1.50 0.39
CA ASP A 105 11.65 -1.14 1.40
C ASP A 105 12.65 -0.10 0.90
N ILE A 106 13.03 -0.18 -0.37
CA ILE A 106 13.91 0.81 -1.00
C ILE A 106 13.17 2.14 -1.12
N ALA A 107 11.96 2.13 -1.69
CA ALA A 107 11.19 3.35 -1.90
C ALA A 107 10.81 4.02 -0.57
N ALA A 108 10.34 3.26 0.43
CA ALA A 108 9.94 3.78 1.72
C ALA A 108 11.09 4.45 2.51
N LYS A 109 12.34 4.00 2.32
CA LYS A 109 13.52 4.65 2.93
C LYS A 109 13.69 6.09 2.47
N ASP A 110 13.34 6.40 1.22
CA ASP A 110 13.46 7.75 0.68
C ASP A 110 12.41 8.71 1.26
N TYR A 111 11.33 8.19 1.87
CA TYR A 111 10.24 8.96 2.48
C TYR A 111 10.27 8.97 4.02
N ARG A 112 11.20 8.23 4.66
CA ARG A 112 11.45 8.33 6.10
C ARG A 112 12.27 9.61 6.38
N VAL A 113 11.59 10.76 6.45
CA VAL A 113 12.17 12.05 6.87
C VAL A 113 11.76 12.39 8.29
#